data_AF-N1PKM6-F1
#
_entry.id   AF-N1PKM6-F1
#
_cell.length_a   1.000
_cell.length_b   1.000
_cell.length_c   1.000
_cell.angle_alpha   90.00
_cell.angle_beta   90.00
_cell.angle_gamma   90.00
#
_symmetry.space_group_name_H-M   'P 1'
#
loop_
_entity.id
_entity.type
_entity.pdbx_description
1 polymer ?
#
loop_
_entity_poly.entity_id
_entity_poly.type
_entity_poly.pdbx_seq_one_letter_code
_entity_poly.pdbx_strand_id
1 'polypeptide(L)'
;REGISVFETSLGLPLNIEAALAYIVLPPAGGVVLLLFEHKSDYVRFHAWQSALLFSGMFLVHVIFSWTKVISWILFVGDLALIAWLAYGAFVNAETLDRVEVPILGKLASSFVDDE
;
A
#
# COMPACT_ATOMS: atom_id res chain seq x y z
N ARG A 1 1.97 4.78 28.34
CA ARG A 1 0.70 4.80 27.57
C ARG A 1 0.91 5.29 26.14
N GLU A 2 1.91 6.13 25.87
CA GLU A 2 2.28 6.59 24.52
C GLU A 2 2.63 5.45 23.55
N GLY A 3 3.29 4.39 24.01
CA GLY A 3 3.62 3.25 23.13
C GLY A 3 2.42 2.46 22.62
N ILE A 4 1.22 2.58 23.21
CA ILE A 4 0.01 1.88 22.72
C ILE A 4 -0.65 2.69 21.59
N SER A 5 -0.66 4.02 21.69
CA SER A 5 -1.36 4.87 20.72
C SER A 5 -0.74 4.86 19.33
N VAL A 6 0.56 4.60 19.20
CA VAL A 6 1.25 4.56 17.88
C VAL A 6 0.84 3.34 17.04
N PHE A 7 0.35 2.27 17.69
CA PHE A 7 -0.15 1.07 17.01
C PHE A 7 -1.68 1.06 16.85
N GLU A 8 -2.37 2.13 17.28
CA GLU A 8 -3.81 2.25 17.08
C GLU A 8 -4.13 2.66 15.64
N THR A 9 -5.19 2.08 15.10
CA THR A 9 -5.75 2.42 13.80
C THR A 9 -7.19 2.93 13.95
N SER A 10 -7.69 3.64 12.96
CA SER A 10 -9.07 4.12 12.92
C SER A 10 -10.07 2.98 12.82
N LEU A 11 -9.74 1.91 12.07
CA LEU A 11 -10.63 0.76 11.88
C LEU A 11 -10.61 -0.21 13.07
N GLY A 12 -9.70 -0.02 14.03
CA GLY A 12 -9.55 -0.88 15.20
C GLY A 12 -8.99 -2.27 14.88
N LEU A 13 -8.46 -2.45 13.67
CA LEU A 13 -7.76 -3.65 13.27
C LEU A 13 -6.32 -3.64 13.80
N PRO A 14 -5.68 -4.81 13.93
CA PRO A 14 -4.25 -4.86 14.18
C PRO A 14 -3.47 -4.09 13.10
N LEU A 15 -2.54 -3.23 13.51
CA LEU A 15 -1.75 -2.35 12.63
C LEU A 15 -1.16 -3.09 11.42
N ASN A 16 -0.56 -4.25 11.67
CA ASN A 16 0.06 -5.11 10.66
C ASN A 16 -0.94 -5.62 9.61
N ILE A 17 -2.15 -5.98 10.05
CA ILE A 17 -3.22 -6.42 9.16
C ILE A 17 -3.67 -5.23 8.31
N GLU A 18 -3.94 -4.08 8.93
CA GLU A 18 -4.45 -2.92 8.22
C GLU A 18 -3.46 -2.37 7.18
N ALA A 19 -2.17 -2.34 7.52
CA ALA A 19 -1.11 -1.97 6.59
C ALA A 19 -1.02 -2.94 5.41
N ALA A 20 -1.19 -4.26 5.64
CA ALA A 20 -1.20 -5.25 4.56
C ALA A 20 -2.46 -5.13 3.67
N LEU A 21 -3.61 -4.75 4.25
CA LEU A 21 -4.85 -4.54 3.49
C LEU A 21 -4.71 -3.44 2.43
N ALA A 22 -3.82 -2.47 2.63
CA ALA A 22 -3.51 -1.44 1.63
C ALA A 22 -3.14 -2.04 0.28
N TYR A 23 -2.49 -3.21 0.26
CA TYR A 23 -2.05 -3.89 -0.97
C TYR A 23 -2.96 -5.04 -1.40
N ILE A 24 -3.71 -5.64 -0.48
CA ILE A 24 -4.54 -6.82 -0.76
C ILE A 24 -5.94 -6.41 -1.22
N VAL A 25 -6.53 -5.38 -0.61
CA VAL A 25 -7.91 -4.98 -0.90
C VAL A 25 -7.92 -4.15 -2.18
N LEU A 26 -8.28 -4.79 -3.30
CA LEU A 26 -8.56 -4.19 -4.60
C LEU A 26 -7.71 -2.93 -4.93
N PRO A 27 -6.39 -3.06 -5.15
CA PRO A 27 -5.56 -1.92 -5.53
C PRO A 27 -5.98 -1.37 -6.91
N PRO A 28 -5.97 -0.05 -7.12
CA PRO A 28 -5.66 1.03 -6.18
C PRO A 28 -6.83 1.46 -5.28
N ALA A 29 -8.06 1.02 -5.59
CA ALA A 29 -9.28 1.49 -4.93
C ALA A 29 -9.31 1.25 -3.42
N GLY A 30 -8.86 0.07 -2.94
CA GLY A 30 -8.83 -0.19 -1.49
C GLY A 30 -7.76 0.61 -0.75
N GLY A 31 -6.66 1.00 -1.41
CA GLY A 31 -5.71 1.96 -0.86
C GLY A 31 -6.36 3.33 -0.64
N VAL A 32 -7.12 3.83 -1.63
CA VAL A 32 -7.88 5.08 -1.49
C VAL A 32 -8.96 4.98 -0.41
N VAL A 33 -9.68 3.86 -0.33
CA VAL A 33 -10.66 3.63 0.74
C VAL A 33 -9.98 3.69 2.11
N LEU A 34 -8.83 3.05 2.28
CA LEU A 34 -8.07 3.13 3.53
C LEU A 34 -7.67 4.57 3.86
N LEU A 35 -7.21 5.37 2.90
CA LEU A 35 -6.91 6.79 3.14
C LEU A 35 -8.13 7.60 3.63
N LEU A 36 -9.32 7.26 3.16
CA LEU A 36 -10.56 7.96 3.57
C LEU A 36 -11.01 7.62 4.99
N PHE A 37 -10.61 6.46 5.53
CA PHE A 37 -11.08 5.99 6.83
C PHE A 37 -9.98 5.93 7.89
N GLU A 38 -8.71 5.80 7.47
CA GLU A 38 -7.55 5.76 8.36
C GLU A 38 -6.98 7.17 8.55
N HIS A 39 -7.00 7.64 9.80
CA HIS A 39 -6.62 9.01 10.18
C HIS A 39 -5.71 9.05 11.41
N LYS A 40 -5.44 7.90 12.04
CA LYS A 40 -4.63 7.79 13.25
C LYS A 40 -3.22 7.28 12.95
N SER A 41 -3.08 6.36 12.01
CA SER A 41 -1.83 5.65 11.77
C SER A 41 -1.13 6.13 10.50
N ASP A 42 -0.02 6.85 10.69
CA ASP A 42 0.86 7.29 9.59
C ASP A 42 1.51 6.09 8.87
N TYR A 43 1.71 4.98 9.58
CA TYR A 43 2.24 3.75 9.00
C TYR A 43 1.27 3.14 7.97
N VAL A 44 -0.01 3.02 8.34
CA VAL A 44 -1.05 2.50 7.44
C VAL A 44 -1.29 3.49 6.30
N ARG A 45 -1.39 4.79 6.59
CA ARG A 45 -1.56 5.84 5.57
C ARG A 45 -0.43 5.86 4.56
N PHE A 46 0.82 5.66 4.99
CA PHE A 46 1.96 5.52 4.08
C PHE A 46 1.75 4.37 3.09
N HIS A 47 1.41 3.18 3.60
CA HIS A 47 1.20 2.01 2.74
C HIS A 47 -0.01 2.18 1.82
N ALA A 48 -1.06 2.86 2.29
CA ALA A 48 -2.25 3.21 1.51
C ALA A 48 -1.93 4.21 0.38
N TRP A 49 -1.19 5.28 0.64
CA TRP A 49 -0.68 6.21 -0.38
C TRP A 49 0.22 5.52 -1.40
N GLN A 50 1.18 4.71 -0.93
CA GLN A 50 2.08 3.96 -1.81
C GLN A 50 1.28 3.00 -2.71
N SER A 51 0.30 2.28 -2.16
CA SER A 51 -0.57 1.38 -2.93
C SER A 51 -1.40 2.15 -3.96
N ALA A 52 -2.06 3.23 -3.55
CA ALA A 52 -2.90 4.04 -4.44
C ALA A 52 -2.11 4.57 -5.64
N LEU A 53 -0.92 5.13 -5.40
CA LEU A 53 -0.05 5.67 -6.45
C LEU A 53 0.51 4.57 -7.37
N LEU A 54 1.08 3.52 -6.77
CA LEU A 54 1.73 2.42 -7.51
C LEU A 54 0.74 1.68 -8.40
N PHE A 55 -0.39 1.24 -7.85
CA PHE A 55 -1.34 0.43 -8.60
C PHE A 55 -2.19 1.25 -9.58
N SER A 56 -2.35 2.55 -9.35
CA SER A 56 -2.89 3.45 -10.38
C SER A 56 -1.94 3.58 -11.57
N GLY A 57 -0.64 3.72 -11.32
CA GLY A 57 0.39 3.71 -12.37
C GLY A 57 0.42 2.38 -13.13
N MET A 58 0.40 1.25 -12.41
CA MET A 58 0.36 -0.08 -13.01
C MET A 58 -0.91 -0.30 -13.84
N PHE A 59 -2.06 0.19 -13.40
CA PHE A 59 -3.29 0.12 -14.18
C PHE A 59 -3.13 0.79 -15.57
N LEU A 60 -2.47 1.95 -15.63
CA LEU A 60 -2.18 2.60 -16.92
C LEU A 60 -1.22 1.78 -17.78
N VAL A 61 -0.20 1.15 -17.19
CA VAL A 61 0.71 0.22 -17.90
C VAL A 61 -0.08 -0.95 -18.49
N HIS A 62 -1.01 -1.54 -17.74
CA HIS A 62 -1.89 -2.59 -18.26
C HIS A 62 -2.73 -2.14 -19.44
N VAL A 63 -3.35 -0.95 -19.36
CA VAL A 63 -4.12 -0.39 -20.47
C VAL A 63 -3.25 -0.28 -21.72
N ILE A 64 -2.02 0.21 -21.58
CA ILE A 64 -1.05 0.33 -22.67
C ILE A 64 -0.62 -1.03 -23.21
N PHE A 65 -0.48 -2.10 -22.43
CA PHE A 65 0.01 -3.39 -22.97
C PHE A 65 -1.09 -4.44 -23.21
N SER A 66 -2.36 -4.07 -22.99
CA SER A 66 -3.53 -4.96 -23.00
C SER A 66 -3.76 -5.70 -24.32
N TRP A 67 -3.24 -5.21 -25.45
CA TRP A 67 -3.41 -5.84 -26.76
C TRP A 67 -2.56 -7.11 -26.95
N THR A 68 -1.58 -7.37 -26.08
CA THR A 68 -0.72 -8.56 -26.17
C THR A 68 -0.97 -9.54 -25.02
N LYS A 69 -1.47 -10.74 -25.33
CA LYS A 69 -1.74 -11.78 -24.32
C LYS A 69 -0.52 -12.12 -23.47
N VAL A 70 0.66 -12.24 -24.10
CA VAL A 70 1.90 -12.63 -23.39
C VAL A 70 2.31 -11.56 -22.38
N ILE A 71 2.33 -10.27 -22.75
CA ILE A 71 2.72 -9.20 -21.84
C ILE A 71 1.68 -9.04 -20.73
N SER A 72 0.38 -9.13 -21.04
CA SER A 72 -0.68 -9.07 -20.01
C SER A 72 -0.51 -10.14 -18.93
N TRP A 73 -0.18 -11.39 -19.30
CA TRP A 73 0.07 -12.44 -18.31
C TRP A 73 1.35 -12.20 -17.50
N ILE A 74 2.41 -11.68 -18.13
CA ILE A 74 3.65 -11.31 -17.41
C ILE A 74 3.36 -10.21 -16.38
N LEU A 75 2.66 -9.14 -16.80
CA LEU A 75 2.29 -8.04 -15.91
C LEU A 75 1.40 -8.53 -14.77
N PHE A 76 0.39 -9.37 -15.06
CA PHE A 76 -0.51 -9.91 -14.05
C PHE A 76 0.23 -10.75 -12.99
N VAL A 77 1.13 -11.66 -13.40
CA VAL A 77 1.94 -12.44 -12.45
C VAL A 77 2.89 -11.53 -11.67
N GLY A 78 3.46 -10.52 -12.33
CA GLY A 78 4.28 -9.49 -11.71
C GLY A 78 3.53 -8.72 -10.61
N ASP A 79 2.28 -8.33 -10.87
CA ASP A 79 1.43 -7.64 -9.89
C ASP A 79 1.15 -8.53 -8.68
N LEU A 80 0.81 -9.80 -8.89
CA LEU A 80 0.57 -10.72 -7.78
C LEU A 80 1.81 -10.90 -6.89
N ALA A 81 2.99 -11.02 -7.52
CA ALA A 81 4.25 -11.10 -6.78
C ALA A 81 4.55 -9.80 -6.02
N LEU A 82 4.31 -8.65 -6.65
CA LEU A 82 4.51 -7.32 -6.07
C LEU A 82 3.56 -7.07 -4.89
N ILE A 83 2.27 -7.38 -5.04
CA ILE A 83 1.26 -7.33 -3.98
C ILE A 83 1.68 -8.20 -2.81
N ALA A 84 2.04 -9.47 -3.07
CA ALA A 84 2.44 -10.39 -2.02
C ALA A 84 3.69 -9.89 -1.27
N TRP A 85 4.70 -9.39 -1.99
CA TRP A 85 5.93 -8.89 -1.40
C TRP A 85 5.69 -7.63 -0.54
N LEU A 86 4.92 -6.66 -1.06
CA LEU A 86 4.61 -5.43 -0.33
C LEU A 86 3.68 -5.67 0.87
N ALA A 87 2.66 -6.51 0.71
CA ALA A 87 1.76 -6.88 1.81
C ALA A 87 2.51 -7.62 2.92
N TYR A 88 3.36 -8.58 2.57
CA TYR A 88 4.19 -9.29 3.53
C TYR A 88 5.18 -8.34 4.23
N GLY A 89 5.82 -7.46 3.46
CA GLY A 89 6.73 -6.44 3.99
C GLY A 89 6.05 -5.50 4.99
N ALA A 90 4.87 -4.98 4.63
CA ALA A 90 4.07 -4.11 5.52
C ALA A 90 3.58 -4.86 6.76
N PHE A 91 3.26 -6.15 6.64
CA PHE A 91 2.83 -6.96 7.77
C PHE A 91 3.97 -7.21 8.77
N VAL A 92 5.16 -7.61 8.28
CA VAL A 92 6.29 -8.00 9.13
C VAL A 92 6.95 -6.78 9.79
N ASN A 93 7.06 -5.67 9.08
CA ASN A 93 7.75 -4.47 9.58
C ASN A 93 6.84 -3.56 10.41
N ALA A 94 5.57 -3.93 10.63
CA ALA A 94 4.64 -3.13 11.43
C ALA A 94 5.05 -3.00 12.89
N GLU A 95 5.78 -3.96 13.45
CA GLU A 95 6.26 -3.90 14.84
C GLU A 95 7.34 -2.82 15.05
N THR A 96 8.20 -2.62 14.05
CA THR A 96 9.24 -1.58 14.07
C THR A 96 8.81 -0.27 13.41
N LEU A 97 7.64 -0.27 12.77
CA LEU A 97 7.12 0.83 11.93
C LEU A 97 8.04 1.17 10.75
N ASP A 98 8.90 0.23 10.34
CA ASP A 98 9.77 0.41 9.19
C ASP A 98 8.96 0.30 7.89
N ARG A 99 9.01 1.38 7.10
CA ARG A 99 8.26 1.51 5.86
C ARG A 99 8.98 0.78 4.73
N VAL A 100 8.34 -0.23 4.14
CA VAL A 100 8.84 -0.86 2.92
C VAL A 100 8.52 0.05 1.73
N GLU A 101 9.50 0.86 1.31
CA GLU A 101 9.33 1.85 0.26
C GLU A 101 9.67 1.30 -1.13
N VAL A 102 8.79 1.55 -2.10
CA VAL A 102 9.13 1.40 -3.53
C VAL A 102 9.91 2.64 -3.97
N PRO A 103 11.03 2.51 -4.70
CA PRO A 103 11.78 3.68 -5.16
C PRO A 103 10.91 4.69 -5.89
N ILE A 104 11.15 5.98 -5.65
CA ILE A 104 10.39 7.14 -6.18
C ILE A 104 8.97 7.24 -5.59
N LEU A 105 8.13 6.21 -5.74
CA LEU A 105 6.73 6.25 -5.29
C LEU A 105 6.58 6.22 -3.77
N GLY A 106 7.43 5.47 -3.07
CA GLY A 106 7.50 5.48 -1.61
C GLY A 106 7.92 6.85 -1.07
N LYS A 107 8.86 7.53 -1.72
CA LYS A 107 9.23 8.90 -1.33
C LYS A 107 8.07 9.88 -1.49
N LEU A 108 7.28 9.74 -2.56
CA LEU A 108 6.10 10.55 -2.80
C LEU A 108 4.98 10.22 -1.78
N ALA A 109 4.80 8.95 -1.43
CA ALA A 109 3.87 8.54 -0.38
C ALA A 109 4.28 9.13 0.98
N SER A 110 5.57 9.09 1.33
CA SER A 110 6.09 9.71 2.55
C SER A 110 5.79 11.21 2.59
N SER A 111 6.02 11.95 1.50
CA SER A 111 5.69 13.39 1.48
C SER A 111 4.20 13.68 1.68
N PHE A 112 3.31 12.88 1.10
CA PHE A 112 1.87 13.09 1.29
C PHE A 112 1.41 12.78 2.71
N VAL A 113 2.01 11.79 3.36
CA VAL A 113 1.73 11.50 4.77
C VAL A 113 2.19 12.65 5.66
N ASP A 114 3.37 13.21 5.38
CA ASP A 114 3.97 14.30 6.15
C ASP A 114 3.25 15.65 5.97
N ASP A 115 2.56 15.85 4.84
CA ASP A 115 1.82 17.08 4.51
C ASP A 115 0.36 17.11 5.05
N GLU A 116 -0.16 15.97 5.51
CA GLU A 116 -1.52 15.81 6.10
C GLU A 116 -1.49 15.99 7.63
#